data_AF-A0A821TPK0-F1
#
_entry.id   AF-A0A821TPK0-F1
#
_cell.length_a   1.000
_cell.length_b   1.000
_cell.length_c   1.000
_cell.angle_alpha   90.00
_cell.angle_beta   90.00
_cell.angle_gamma   90.00
#
_symmetry.space_group_name_H-M   'P 1'
#
loop_
_entity.id
_entity.type
_entity.pdbx_description
1 polymer ?
#
loop_
_entity_poly.entity_id
_entity_poly.type
_entity_poly.pdbx_seq_one_letter_code
_entity_poly.pdbx_strand_id
1 'polypeptide(L)'
;MQLKQISRIIGLVVADILPLGSCNREDQQILHKSFSLTTSVCYILILGVEKEYRRQGLAGILLQHLLNALYERATCKAVYLHVLFSNKQAIKFYQSKQFQYRVHLPHYYCIKGDNFDGYCFALYINGGYPPFTLGDFVSNWWTYLIGTNPCRLIQTLGNIVANRFIFTDNHQRTSSYKQISRII
;
A
#
# COMPACT_ATOMS: atom_id res chain seq x y z
N MET A 1 22.60 -0.08 43.91
CA MET A 1 22.22 1.09 43.09
C MET A 1 21.52 0.57 41.83
N GLN A 2 20.19 0.48 41.84
CA GLN A 2 19.43 0.04 40.65
C GLN A 2 19.40 1.21 39.66
N LEU A 3 20.02 1.03 38.50
CA LEU A 3 19.88 1.96 37.38
C LEU A 3 18.41 1.94 36.96
N LYS A 4 17.71 3.06 37.19
CA LYS A 4 16.36 3.29 36.69
C LYS A 4 16.41 3.18 35.16
N GLN A 5 15.91 2.09 34.61
CA GLN A 5 15.81 1.93 33.16
C GLN A 5 14.81 2.97 32.65
N ILE A 6 15.31 4.05 32.05
CA ILE A 6 14.46 5.03 31.38
C ILE A 6 14.12 4.45 30.01
N SER A 7 12.94 3.86 29.88
CA SER A 7 12.40 3.42 28.59
C SER A 7 11.94 4.63 27.79
N ARG A 8 12.73 5.05 26.80
CA ARG A 8 12.39 6.12 25.85
C ARG A 8 11.95 5.50 24.52
N ILE A 9 10.83 5.97 23.99
CA ILE A 9 10.35 5.58 22.66
C ILE A 9 11.11 6.40 21.61
N ILE A 10 11.89 5.73 20.76
CA ILE A 10 12.70 6.36 19.70
C ILE A 10 12.10 6.19 18.30
N GLY A 11 11.05 5.38 18.17
CA GLY A 11 10.32 5.16 16.92
C GLY A 11 8.99 4.47 17.15
N LEU A 12 8.05 4.69 16.22
CA LEU A 12 6.68 4.20 16.30
C LEU A 12 6.15 3.88 14.90
N VAL A 13 5.40 2.80 14.79
CA VAL A 13 4.54 2.50 13.65
C VAL A 13 3.11 2.31 14.15
N VAL A 14 2.16 3.00 13.53
CA VAL A 14 0.72 2.87 13.76
C VAL A 14 0.07 2.56 12.44
N ALA A 15 -0.68 1.46 12.40
CA ALA A 15 -1.41 1.04 11.23
C ALA A 15 -2.79 0.52 11.63
N ASP A 16 -3.76 0.67 10.73
CA ASP A 16 -5.11 0.18 10.91
C ASP A 16 -5.44 -0.83 9.81
N ILE A 17 -6.20 -1.87 10.16
CA ILE A 17 -6.62 -2.93 9.24
C ILE A 17 -8.12 -2.79 9.06
N LEU A 18 -8.52 -2.41 7.86
CA LEU A 18 -9.91 -2.11 7.54
C LEU A 18 -10.31 -2.82 6.25
N PRO A 19 -11.60 -3.14 6.07
CA PRO A 19 -12.10 -3.63 4.79
C PRO A 19 -11.99 -2.53 3.72
N LEU A 20 -11.73 -2.93 2.48
CA LEU A 20 -11.53 -2.03 1.33
C LEU A 20 -12.70 -1.05 1.15
N GLY A 21 -13.94 -1.49 1.42
CA GLY A 21 -15.14 -0.66 1.34
C GLY A 21 -15.19 0.48 2.38
N SER A 22 -14.41 0.38 3.46
CA SER A 22 -14.28 1.44 4.48
C SER A 22 -13.16 2.43 4.18
N CYS A 23 -12.32 2.19 3.17
CA CYS A 23 -11.32 3.15 2.72
C CYS A 23 -11.97 4.36 2.05
N ASN A 24 -11.24 5.48 2.00
CA ASN A 24 -11.66 6.65 1.23
C ASN A 24 -11.84 6.29 -0.25
N ARG A 25 -12.71 7.01 -0.96
CA ARG A 25 -13.06 6.71 -2.36
C ARG A 25 -11.83 6.71 -3.29
N GLU A 26 -10.87 7.58 -3.03
CA GLU A 26 -9.59 7.63 -3.75
C GLU A 26 -8.72 6.37 -3.53
N ASP A 27 -8.83 5.74 -2.36
CA ASP A 27 -7.99 4.61 -1.94
C ASP A 27 -8.63 3.25 -2.26
N GLN A 28 -9.94 3.22 -2.54
CA GLN A 28 -10.66 1.99 -2.94
C GLN A 28 -10.12 1.37 -4.24
N GLN A 29 -9.39 2.15 -5.05
CA GLN A 29 -8.79 1.70 -6.31
C GLN A 29 -7.37 1.15 -6.14
N ILE A 30 -6.91 0.93 -4.90
CA ILE A 30 -5.59 0.35 -4.63
C ILE A 30 -5.53 -1.11 -5.09
N LEU A 31 -6.60 -1.87 -4.89
CA LEU A 31 -6.70 -3.27 -5.32
C LEU A 31 -7.47 -3.40 -6.64
N HIS A 32 -7.21 -4.48 -7.38
CA HIS A 32 -8.00 -4.83 -8.55
C HIS A 32 -9.48 -5.07 -8.20
N LYS A 33 -10.39 -4.75 -9.12
CA LYS A 33 -11.85 -4.86 -8.93
C LYS A 33 -12.38 -6.29 -8.71
N SER A 34 -11.52 -7.30 -8.88
CA SER A 34 -11.83 -8.71 -8.57
C SER A 34 -11.87 -8.98 -7.07
N PHE A 35 -11.24 -8.13 -6.25
CA PHE A 35 -11.30 -8.24 -4.79
C PHE A 35 -12.61 -7.66 -4.28
N SER A 36 -13.25 -8.35 -3.33
CA SER A 36 -14.46 -7.87 -2.66
C SER A 36 -14.16 -6.64 -1.79
N LEU A 37 -15.16 -5.77 -1.60
CA LEU A 37 -15.07 -4.64 -0.66
C LEU A 37 -14.86 -5.06 0.80
N THR A 38 -15.12 -6.33 1.13
CA THR A 38 -14.83 -6.91 2.45
C THR A 38 -13.37 -7.31 2.63
N THR A 39 -12.57 -7.31 1.55
CA THR A 39 -11.15 -7.66 1.57
C THR A 39 -10.40 -6.69 2.46
N SER A 40 -9.59 -7.20 3.39
CA SER A 40 -8.82 -6.36 4.31
C SER A 40 -7.63 -5.72 3.62
N VAL A 41 -7.38 -4.46 3.96
CA VAL A 41 -6.17 -3.71 3.62
C VAL A 41 -5.63 -3.05 4.88
N CYS A 42 -4.31 -2.82 4.90
CA CYS A 42 -3.64 -2.18 6.02
C CYS A 42 -3.26 -0.75 5.62
N TYR A 43 -3.76 0.26 6.34
CA TYR A 43 -3.37 1.65 6.18
C TYR A 43 -2.31 2.00 7.22
N ILE A 44 -1.13 2.47 6.80
CA ILE A 44 -0.12 3.00 7.73
C ILE A 44 -0.45 4.46 8.01
N LEU A 45 -0.89 4.75 9.24
CA LEU A 45 -1.20 6.11 9.69
C LEU A 45 0.07 6.88 10.02
N ILE A 46 0.99 6.22 10.73
CA ILE A 46 2.22 6.85 11.24
C ILE A 46 3.36 5.85 11.11
N LEU A 47 4.48 6.30 10.55
CA LEU A 47 5.77 5.62 10.67
C LEU A 47 6.83 6.68 10.89
N GLY A 48 7.37 6.72 12.11
CA GLY A 48 8.28 7.77 12.55
C GLY A 48 9.45 7.22 13.36
N VAL A 49 10.61 7.84 13.16
CA VAL A 49 11.81 7.64 13.99
C VAL A 49 12.35 9.01 14.35
N GLU A 50 12.76 9.15 15.61
CA GLU A 50 13.38 10.35 16.16
C GLU A 50 14.61 10.75 15.34
N LYS A 51 14.80 12.05 15.14
CA LYS A 51 15.76 12.60 14.17
C LYS A 51 17.18 12.09 14.39
N GLU A 52 17.63 11.99 15.64
CA GLU A 52 18.97 11.50 15.99
C GLU A 52 19.20 10.02 15.60
N TYR A 53 18.12 9.22 15.53
CA TYR A 53 18.19 7.78 15.27
C TYR A 53 17.82 7.41 13.82
N ARG A 54 17.64 8.40 12.94
CA ARG A 54 17.35 8.16 11.51
C ARG A 54 18.56 7.57 10.80
N ARG A 55 18.32 6.88 9.68
CA ARG A 55 19.34 6.22 8.83
C ARG A 55 20.10 5.07 9.49
N GLN A 56 19.66 4.61 10.66
CA GLN A 56 20.19 3.43 11.35
C GLN A 56 19.33 2.17 11.10
N GLY A 57 18.43 2.21 10.11
CA GLY A 57 17.56 1.07 9.75
C GLY A 57 16.31 0.89 10.60
N LEU A 58 16.12 1.63 11.69
CA LEU A 58 15.00 1.47 12.64
C LEU A 58 13.61 1.51 11.98
N ALA A 59 13.36 2.46 11.08
CA ALA A 59 12.09 2.54 10.36
C ALA A 59 11.83 1.29 9.49
N GLY A 60 12.90 0.72 8.93
CA GLY A 60 12.83 -0.54 8.19
C GLY A 60 12.49 -1.73 9.09
N ILE A 61 13.03 -1.76 10.31
CA ILE A 61 12.72 -2.80 11.32
C ILE A 61 11.26 -2.69 11.75
N LEU A 62 10.78 -1.49 12.06
CA LEU A 62 9.37 -1.25 12.43
C LEU A 62 8.41 -1.68 11.32
N LEU A 63 8.72 -1.29 10.08
CA LEU A 63 7.92 -1.70 8.92
C LEU A 63 7.97 -3.22 8.71
N GLN A 64 9.13 -3.86 8.83
CA GLN A 64 9.26 -5.31 8.68
C GLN A 64 8.44 -6.05 9.75
N HIS A 65 8.47 -5.58 11.00
CA HIS A 65 7.67 -6.16 12.07
C HIS A 65 6.17 -6.08 11.77
N LEU A 66 5.70 -4.93 11.27
CA LEU A 66 4.32 -4.78 10.80
C LEU A 66 4.01 -5.75 9.64
N LEU A 67 4.87 -5.82 8.63
CA LEU A 67 4.66 -6.70 7.47
C LEU A 67 4.60 -8.17 7.86
N ASN A 68 5.47 -8.64 8.77
CA ASN A 68 5.45 -10.01 9.27
C ASN A 68 4.09 -10.35 9.90
N ALA A 69 3.56 -9.48 10.76
CA ALA A 69 2.24 -9.66 11.35
C ALA A 69 1.09 -9.64 10.32
N LEU A 70 1.28 -8.98 9.18
CA LEU A 70 0.30 -8.94 8.08
C LEU A 70 0.41 -10.15 7.14
N TYR A 71 1.60 -10.71 6.95
CA TYR A 71 1.78 -11.94 6.17
C TYR A 71 1.12 -13.15 6.84
N GLU A 72 1.10 -13.19 8.18
CA GLU A 72 0.33 -14.20 8.93
C GLU A 72 -1.19 -14.05 8.74
N ARG A 73 -1.67 -12.87 8.34
CA ARG A 73 -3.09 -12.58 8.11
C ARG A 73 -3.43 -12.67 6.63
N ALA A 74 -3.74 -13.88 6.16
CA ALA A 74 -4.02 -14.18 4.74
C ALA A 74 -5.14 -13.33 4.09
N THR A 75 -6.03 -12.73 4.89
CA THR A 75 -7.12 -11.85 4.43
C THR A 75 -6.64 -10.46 3.99
N CYS A 76 -5.51 -9.98 4.50
CA CYS A 76 -4.96 -8.68 4.15
C CYS A 76 -4.22 -8.76 2.81
N LYS A 77 -4.64 -7.97 1.81
CA LYS A 77 -4.11 -8.06 0.44
C LYS A 77 -3.20 -6.90 0.02
N ALA A 78 -3.24 -5.80 0.74
CA ALA A 78 -2.36 -4.67 0.47
C ALA A 78 -2.06 -3.88 1.75
N VAL A 79 -0.91 -3.23 1.73
CA VAL A 79 -0.49 -2.23 2.72
C VAL A 79 -0.32 -0.92 1.98
N TYR A 80 -0.95 0.16 2.43
CA TYR A 80 -0.88 1.44 1.74
C TYR A 80 -0.71 2.60 2.72
N LEU A 81 -0.28 3.73 2.19
CA LEU A 81 -0.02 4.94 2.96
C LEU A 81 -0.06 6.17 2.06
N HIS A 82 -0.22 7.33 2.71
CA HIS A 82 -0.05 8.62 2.08
C HIS A 82 1.24 9.29 2.56
N VAL A 83 1.91 9.97 1.65
CA VAL A 83 3.13 10.74 1.94
C VAL A 83 3.03 12.12 1.31
N LEU A 84 3.51 13.15 2.01
CA LEU A 84 3.57 14.50 1.47
C LEU A 84 4.48 14.54 0.22
N PHE A 85 4.05 15.21 -0.85
CA PHE A 85 4.81 15.32 -2.11
C PHE A 85 6.25 15.83 -1.91
N SER A 86 6.43 16.77 -0.98
CA SER A 86 7.71 17.38 -0.64
C SER A 86 8.62 16.50 0.21
N ASN A 87 8.10 15.43 0.84
CA ASN A 87 8.88 14.54 1.70
C ASN A 87 9.68 13.51 0.88
N LYS A 88 10.75 13.99 0.23
CA LYS A 88 11.61 13.16 -0.62
C LYS A 88 12.31 12.03 0.14
N GLN A 89 12.55 12.18 1.44
CA GLN A 89 13.17 11.13 2.25
C GLN A 89 12.23 9.94 2.44
N ALA A 90 10.98 10.20 2.82
CA ALA A 90 9.98 9.16 2.98
C ALA A 90 9.63 8.49 1.64
N ILE A 91 9.52 9.26 0.54
CA ILE A 91 9.29 8.72 -0.80
C ILE A 91 10.38 7.71 -1.18
N LYS A 92 11.66 8.09 -1.05
CA LYS A 92 12.79 7.20 -1.34
C LYS A 92 12.79 5.97 -0.43
N PHE A 93 12.46 6.14 0.84
CA PHE A 93 12.34 5.04 1.79
C PHE A 93 11.28 4.03 1.34
N TYR A 94 10.06 4.46 1.06
CA TYR A 94 8.98 3.56 0.66
C TYR A 94 9.26 2.88 -0.69
N GLN A 95 9.81 3.60 -1.66
CA GLN A 95 10.27 3.02 -2.93
C GLN A 95 11.32 1.91 -2.70
N SER A 96 12.29 2.13 -1.81
CA SER A 96 13.30 1.12 -1.45
C SER A 96 12.72 -0.11 -0.75
N LYS A 97 11.50 0.01 -0.20
CA LYS A 97 10.74 -1.07 0.43
C LYS A 97 9.67 -1.66 -0.49
N GLN A 98 9.85 -1.49 -1.81
CA GLN A 98 8.99 -2.04 -2.86
C GLN A 98 7.54 -1.51 -2.85
N PHE A 99 7.26 -0.44 -2.09
CA PHE A 99 5.99 0.26 -2.24
C PHE A 99 5.95 0.94 -3.60
N GLN A 100 4.87 0.69 -4.33
CA GLN A 100 4.61 1.23 -5.64
C GLN A 100 3.82 2.54 -5.52
N TYR A 101 4.22 3.54 -6.28
CA TYR A 101 3.42 4.75 -6.46
C TYR A 101 2.07 4.38 -7.10
N ARG A 102 0.97 4.89 -6.53
CA ARG A 102 -0.39 4.61 -7.01
C ARG A 102 -1.07 5.83 -7.59
N VAL A 103 -1.20 6.89 -6.81
CA VAL A 103 -2.01 8.05 -7.21
C VAL A 103 -1.47 9.34 -6.61
N HIS A 104 -1.62 10.42 -7.38
CA HIS A 104 -1.41 11.78 -6.93
C HIS A 104 -2.68 12.31 -6.27
N LEU A 105 -2.53 12.88 -5.07
CA LEU A 105 -3.62 13.38 -4.25
C LEU A 105 -3.48 14.90 -4.12
N PRO A 106 -4.08 15.68 -5.04
CA PRO A 106 -3.97 17.13 -5.02
C PRO A 106 -4.65 17.72 -3.78
N HIS A 107 -4.01 18.69 -3.13
CA HIS A 107 -4.51 19.39 -1.94
C HIS A 107 -4.98 18.46 -0.80
N TYR A 108 -4.32 17.31 -0.65
CA TYR A 108 -4.72 16.28 0.31
C TYR A 108 -4.46 16.66 1.77
N TYR A 109 -3.37 17.40 2.02
CA TYR A 109 -2.96 17.81 3.36
C TYR A 109 -3.21 19.30 3.58
N CYS A 110 -3.80 19.66 4.72
CA CYS A 110 -3.85 21.04 5.18
C CYS A 110 -2.85 21.23 6.32
N ILE A 111 -1.80 22.03 6.10
CA ILE A 111 -0.76 22.31 7.09
C ILE A 111 -0.69 23.81 7.29
N LYS A 112 -1.06 24.27 8.50
CA LYS A 112 -1.08 25.71 8.87
C LYS A 112 -1.96 26.59 7.95
N GLY A 113 -3.04 26.01 7.40
CA GLY A 113 -3.96 26.72 6.52
C GLY A 113 -3.62 26.59 5.03
N ASP A 114 -2.41 26.14 4.70
CA ASP A 114 -2.00 25.89 3.32
C ASP A 114 -2.29 24.45 2.90
N ASN A 115 -2.70 24.27 1.65
CA ASN A 115 -2.98 22.97 1.07
C ASN A 115 -1.74 22.42 0.35
N PHE A 116 -1.45 21.14 0.57
CA PHE A 116 -0.31 20.45 0.00
C PHE A 116 -0.72 19.12 -0.63
N ASP A 117 0.00 18.79 -1.69
CA ASP A 117 -0.20 17.55 -2.42
C ASP A 117 0.38 16.34 -1.67
N GLY A 118 -0.29 15.22 -1.85
CA GLY A 118 0.13 13.92 -1.34
C GLY A 118 0.33 12.90 -2.46
N TYR A 119 1.05 11.83 -2.13
CA TYR A 119 1.13 10.63 -2.93
C TYR A 119 0.63 9.44 -2.14
N CYS A 120 -0.13 8.57 -2.80
CA CYS A 120 -0.47 7.26 -2.28
C CYS A 120 0.54 6.22 -2.77
N PHE A 121 1.06 5.44 -1.84
CA PHE A 121 1.94 4.31 -2.09
C PHE A 121 1.27 3.02 -1.61
N ALA A 122 1.46 1.92 -2.32
CA ALA A 122 0.94 0.61 -1.93
C ALA A 122 1.95 -0.52 -2.14
N LEU A 123 1.99 -1.45 -1.21
CA LEU A 123 2.68 -2.73 -1.28
C LEU A 123 1.63 -3.84 -1.29
N TYR A 124 1.70 -4.72 -2.28
CA TYR A 124 0.77 -5.83 -2.42
C TYR A 124 1.32 -7.08 -1.73
N ILE A 125 0.49 -7.72 -0.90
CA ILE A 125 0.86 -8.88 -0.09
C ILE A 125 -0.20 -9.98 -0.23
N ASN A 126 0.14 -11.22 0.15
CA ASN A 126 -0.80 -12.35 0.19
C ASN A 126 -1.62 -12.54 -1.10
N GLY A 127 -1.00 -12.31 -2.26
CA GLY A 127 -1.64 -12.44 -3.58
C GLY A 127 -2.52 -11.26 -3.99
N GLY A 128 -2.48 -10.12 -3.28
CA GLY A 128 -3.04 -8.87 -3.77
C GLY A 128 -2.33 -8.37 -5.01
N TYR A 129 -3.02 -7.59 -5.84
CA TYR A 129 -2.44 -6.98 -7.03
C TYR A 129 -3.17 -5.68 -7.42
N PRO A 130 -2.48 -4.75 -8.10
CA PRO A 130 -3.07 -3.50 -8.55
C PRO A 130 -4.13 -3.74 -9.64
N PRO A 131 -5.02 -2.75 -9.90
CA PRO A 131 -5.75 -2.72 -11.16
C PRO A 131 -4.77 -2.72 -12.34
N PHE A 132 -4.88 -3.70 -13.23
CA PHE A 132 -4.05 -3.81 -14.43
C PHE A 132 -4.37 -2.66 -15.39
N THR A 133 -3.34 -2.09 -16.00
CA THR A 133 -3.49 -1.25 -17.18
C THR A 133 -3.25 -2.12 -18.42
N LEU A 134 -3.97 -1.91 -19.52
CA LEU A 134 -3.81 -2.73 -20.75
C LEU A 134 -2.34 -2.80 -21.25
N GLY A 135 -1.52 -1.79 -20.96
CA GLY A 135 -0.09 -1.80 -21.27
C GLY A 135 0.71 -2.87 -20.51
N ASP A 136 0.31 -3.23 -19.30
CA ASP A 136 0.95 -4.29 -18.50
C ASP A 136 0.70 -5.69 -19.10
N PHE A 137 -0.44 -5.85 -19.80
CA PHE A 137 -0.72 -7.08 -20.53
C PHE A 137 0.20 -7.20 -21.76
N VAL A 138 0.32 -6.14 -22.55
CA VAL A 138 1.13 -6.18 -23.78
C VAL A 138 2.62 -6.38 -23.47
N SER A 139 3.18 -5.70 -22.46
CA SER A 139 4.60 -5.85 -22.09
C SER A 139 4.92 -7.24 -21.53
N ASN A 140 4.03 -7.80 -20.71
CA ASN A 140 4.17 -9.15 -20.18
C ASN A 140 3.98 -10.22 -21.27
N TRP A 141 3.06 -10.02 -22.21
CA TRP A 141 2.90 -10.92 -23.35
C TRP A 141 4.05 -10.82 -24.34
N TRP A 142 4.58 -9.62 -24.59
CA TRP A 142 5.73 -9.41 -25.47
C TRP A 142 6.98 -10.10 -24.94
N THR A 143 7.25 -10.01 -23.64
CA THR A 143 8.35 -10.73 -22.99
C THR A 143 8.13 -12.25 -22.98
N TYR A 144 6.89 -12.72 -22.86
CA TYR A 144 6.55 -14.14 -22.98
C TYR A 144 6.73 -14.65 -24.42
N LEU A 145 6.30 -13.88 -25.42
CA LEU A 145 6.40 -14.20 -26.84
C LEU A 145 7.85 -14.21 -27.35
N ILE A 146 8.74 -13.40 -26.76
CA ILE A 146 10.17 -13.36 -27.09
C ILE A 146 10.99 -14.35 -26.22
N GLY A 147 10.47 -14.76 -25.06
CA GLY A 147 11.21 -15.49 -24.03
C GLY A 147 10.98 -17.01 -23.94
N THR A 148 10.03 -17.60 -24.67
CA THR A 148 9.76 -19.05 -24.54
C THR A 148 10.49 -19.89 -25.58
N ASN A 149 11.39 -20.76 -25.11
CA ASN A 149 11.70 -22.00 -25.82
C ASN A 149 10.40 -22.81 -26.02
N PRO A 150 10.11 -23.34 -27.21
CA PRO A 150 8.78 -23.84 -27.60
C PRO A 150 8.25 -25.08 -26.84
N CYS A 151 9.00 -25.67 -25.92
CA CYS A 151 8.66 -26.97 -25.31
C CYS A 151 7.78 -26.94 -24.04
N ARG A 152 7.34 -25.79 -23.51
CA ARG A 152 6.58 -25.74 -22.24
C ARG A 152 5.10 -25.35 -22.33
N LEU A 153 4.55 -25.16 -23.54
CA LEU A 153 3.20 -24.65 -23.77
C LEU A 153 2.06 -25.65 -23.51
N ILE A 154 2.33 -26.92 -23.17
CA ILE A 154 1.31 -27.97 -23.08
C ILE A 154 0.66 -28.10 -21.68
N GLN A 155 1.16 -27.44 -20.63
CA GLN A 155 0.71 -27.73 -19.25
C GLN A 155 -0.22 -26.72 -18.57
N THR A 156 -0.49 -25.54 -19.13
CA THR A 156 -1.21 -24.46 -18.40
C THR A 156 -2.53 -24.00 -19.01
N LEU A 157 -3.06 -24.71 -20.01
CA LEU A 157 -4.34 -24.37 -20.66
C LEU A 157 -5.59 -24.90 -19.92
N GLY A 158 -5.44 -25.51 -18.75
CA GLY A 158 -6.55 -26.15 -18.03
C GLY A 158 -7.42 -25.26 -17.13
N ASN A 159 -6.95 -24.08 -16.68
CA ASN A 159 -7.55 -23.42 -15.52
C ASN A 159 -8.17 -22.02 -15.77
N ILE A 160 -8.25 -21.54 -17.01
CA ILE A 160 -8.68 -20.15 -17.31
C ILE A 160 -9.97 -20.11 -18.15
N VAL A 161 -10.96 -20.93 -17.79
CA VAL A 161 -12.33 -20.84 -18.35
C VAL A 161 -13.38 -20.59 -17.26
N ALA A 162 -12.99 -20.51 -15.98
CA ALA A 162 -13.95 -20.22 -14.92
C ALA A 162 -14.07 -18.70 -14.67
N ASN A 163 -15.24 -18.18 -15.06
CA ASN A 163 -15.92 -17.00 -14.51
C ASN A 163 -15.71 -15.66 -15.21
N ARG A 164 -16.48 -15.60 -16.30
CA ARG A 164 -16.99 -14.45 -17.04
C ARG A 164 -18.17 -13.80 -16.26
N PHE A 165 -18.25 -12.46 -16.34
CA PHE A 165 -19.47 -11.61 -16.44
C PHE A 165 -20.21 -10.95 -15.24
N ILE A 166 -20.63 -9.69 -15.53
CA ILE A 166 -21.72 -8.80 -15.03
C ILE A 166 -21.41 -7.91 -13.78
N PHE A 167 -21.93 -6.69 -13.57
CA PHE A 167 -22.13 -5.39 -14.28
C PHE A 167 -22.76 -4.42 -13.22
N THR A 168 -22.26 -3.18 -13.17
CA THR A 168 -22.74 -1.86 -12.64
C THR A 168 -23.38 -1.57 -11.28
N ASP A 169 -22.87 -0.45 -10.72
CA ASP A 169 -23.47 0.74 -10.07
C ASP A 169 -24.50 0.63 -8.93
N ASN A 170 -24.19 1.24 -7.76
CA ASN A 170 -24.61 2.64 -7.47
C ASN A 170 -24.19 3.18 -6.08
N HIS A 171 -23.89 4.49 -6.08
CA HIS A 171 -24.21 5.56 -5.11
C HIS A 171 -23.75 5.58 -3.63
N GLN A 172 -22.80 6.50 -3.38
CA GLN A 172 -22.70 7.55 -2.33
C GLN A 172 -22.95 7.23 -0.84
N ARG A 173 -21.92 7.50 0.00
CA ARG A 173 -22.00 8.48 1.12
C ARG A 173 -20.61 8.86 1.65
N THR A 174 -20.59 10.01 2.30
CA THR A 174 -19.46 10.92 2.62
C THR A 174 -18.88 10.74 4.03
N SER A 175 -17.76 11.45 4.28
CA SER A 175 -17.26 11.93 5.60
C SER A 175 -16.35 10.96 6.38
N SER A 176 -15.31 11.34 7.12
CA SER A 176 -14.49 12.56 7.25
C SER A 176 -13.41 12.21 8.29
N TYR A 177 -12.17 11.92 7.88
CA TYR A 177 -11.03 11.73 8.79
C TYR A 177 -9.73 12.17 8.11
N LYS A 178 -9.62 13.43 7.68
CA LYS A 178 -8.40 13.98 7.02
C LYS A 178 -7.69 15.01 7.87
N GLN A 179 -7.41 14.72 9.14
CA GLN A 179 -6.79 15.75 10.00
C GLN A 179 -5.60 15.32 10.87
N ILE A 180 -5.15 14.07 10.87
CA ILE A 180 -4.07 13.69 11.82
C ILE A 180 -3.03 12.78 11.18
N SER A 181 -2.25 13.33 10.26
CA SER A 181 -0.95 12.77 9.88
C SER A 181 0.14 13.85 10.00
N ARG A 182 0.20 14.46 11.19
CA ARG A 182 1.45 15.07 11.66
C ARG A 182 2.30 13.95 12.23
N ILE A 183 3.49 13.78 11.67
CA ILE A 183 4.75 13.23 12.21
C ILE A 183 5.38 12.31 11.15
N ILE A 184 6.17 12.92 10.26
CA ILE A 184 7.43 12.37 9.72
C ILE A 184 8.43 13.52 9.60
#